data_AF-W2XL41-F1
#
_entry.id   AF-W2XL41-F1
#
_cell.length_a   1.000
_cell.length_b   1.000
_cell.length_c   1.000
_cell.angle_alpha   90.00
_cell.angle_beta   90.00
_cell.angle_gamma   90.00
#
_symmetry.space_group_name_H-M   'P 1'
#
loop_
_entity.id
_entity.type
_entity.pdbx_description
1 polymer ?
#
loop_
_entity_poly.entity_id
_entity_poly.type
_entity_poly.pdbx_seq_one_letter_code
_entity_poly.pdbx_strand_id
1 'polypeptide(L)'
;MGDMLEDFGLSRHDLFGSTSDGGPDVKWMMRSGLKLCWEWCVPHFTHAATRTAFGIVAESGPSKNTAMTDMLRRIVETVYQTQHVEVLGTLFSELCSVMTDEM
;
A
#
# COMPACT_ATOMS: atom_id res chain seq x y z
N MET A 1 -11.51 -27.08 -5.04
CA MET A 1 -10.47 -26.21 -5.63
C MET A 1 -9.16 -26.64 -5.02
N GLY A 2 -8.18 -27.01 -5.86
CA GLY A 2 -6.82 -27.32 -5.39
C GLY A 2 -6.16 -26.07 -4.80
N ASP A 3 -5.11 -26.26 -4.02
CA ASP A 3 -4.25 -25.16 -3.56
C ASP A 3 -3.52 -24.55 -4.78
N MET A 4 -3.28 -23.23 -4.80
CA MET A 4 -2.59 -22.52 -5.90
C MET A 4 -1.24 -23.17 -6.25
N LEU A 5 -0.58 -23.82 -5.29
CA LEU A 5 0.68 -24.54 -5.52
C LEU A 5 0.52 -25.74 -6.45
N GLU A 6 -0.63 -26.42 -6.42
CA GLU A 6 -0.91 -27.62 -7.22
C GLU A 6 -0.97 -27.29 -8.72
N ASP A 7 -1.42 -26.09 -9.08
CA ASP A 7 -1.44 -25.59 -10.46
C ASP A 7 -0.02 -25.52 -11.06
N PHE A 8 1.01 -25.45 -10.21
CA PHE A 8 2.42 -25.44 -10.59
C PHE A 8 3.13 -26.78 -10.29
N GLY A 9 2.40 -27.81 -9.87
CA GLY A 9 2.98 -29.10 -9.47
C GLY A 9 3.85 -29.01 -8.21
N LEU A 10 3.63 -27.99 -7.37
CA LEU A 10 4.37 -27.78 -6.14
C LEU A 10 3.55 -28.24 -4.93
N SER A 11 4.27 -28.68 -3.90
CA SER A 11 3.73 -28.95 -2.58
C SER A 11 4.30 -27.96 -1.56
N ARG A 12 3.70 -27.91 -0.37
CA ARG A 12 4.20 -27.07 0.73
C ARG A 12 5.57 -27.52 1.24
N HIS A 13 5.95 -28.78 1.03
CA HIS A 13 7.25 -29.31 1.42
C HIS A 13 8.39 -28.79 0.54
N ASP A 14 8.06 -28.27 -0.64
CA ASP A 14 9.02 -27.66 -1.56
C ASP A 14 9.36 -26.22 -1.16
N LEU A 15 8.70 -25.68 -0.14
CA LEU A 15 8.82 -24.30 0.31
C LEU A 15 9.28 -24.25 1.78
N PHE A 16 10.24 -23.38 2.06
CA PHE A 16 10.68 -23.11 3.43
C PHE A 16 9.70 -22.22 4.20
N GLY A 17 9.02 -21.32 3.48
CA GLY A 17 8.11 -20.34 4.05
C GLY A 17 7.64 -19.34 3.00
N SER A 18 7.14 -18.22 3.47
CA SER A 18 6.61 -17.14 2.64
C SER A 18 6.99 -15.80 3.25
N THR A 19 7.26 -14.83 2.38
CA THR A 19 7.64 -13.50 2.77
C THR A 19 6.84 -12.50 1.96
N SER A 20 6.10 -11.64 2.64
CA SER A 20 5.31 -10.57 1.99
C SER A 20 5.29 -9.32 2.87
N ASP A 21 4.59 -8.28 2.43
CA ASP A 21 4.22 -7.20 3.33
C ASP A 21 3.23 -7.68 4.43
N GLY A 22 2.95 -6.80 5.39
CA GLY A 22 2.06 -7.06 6.52
C GLY A 22 0.57 -6.88 6.25
N GLY A 23 0.15 -6.73 4.99
CA GLY A 23 -1.25 -6.56 4.64
C GLY A 23 -2.10 -7.73 5.15
N PRO A 24 -3.30 -7.47 5.70
CA PRO A 24 -4.11 -8.52 6.33
C PRO A 24 -4.45 -9.65 5.34
N ASP A 25 -4.80 -9.30 4.09
CA ASP A 25 -5.22 -10.25 3.07
C ASP A 25 -4.06 -11.13 2.59
N VAL A 26 -2.90 -10.54 2.30
CA VAL A 26 -1.72 -11.31 1.86
C VAL A 26 -1.19 -12.17 3.01
N LYS A 27 -1.17 -11.65 4.24
CA LYS A 27 -0.77 -12.42 5.41
C LYS A 27 -1.72 -13.60 5.65
N TRP A 28 -3.03 -13.41 5.46
CA TRP A 28 -4.00 -14.50 5.53
C TRP A 28 -3.79 -15.52 4.41
N MET A 29 -3.59 -15.06 3.18
CA MET A 29 -3.30 -15.93 2.03
C MET A 29 -2.10 -16.82 2.30
N MET A 30 -1.00 -16.24 2.80
CA MET A 30 0.22 -16.99 3.12
C MET A 30 0.02 -18.00 4.25
N ARG A 31 -0.59 -17.58 5.37
CA ARG A 31 -0.71 -18.40 6.59
C ARG A 31 -1.85 -19.40 6.57
N SER A 32 -2.97 -19.06 5.94
CA SER A 32 -4.21 -19.82 5.98
C SER A 32 -4.58 -20.40 4.61
N GLY A 33 -4.37 -19.64 3.54
CA GLY A 33 -4.58 -20.11 2.17
C GLY A 33 -3.56 -21.19 1.81
N LEU A 34 -2.28 -20.80 1.70
CA LEU A 34 -1.18 -21.67 1.32
C LEU A 34 -0.62 -22.49 2.50
N LYS A 35 -0.99 -22.14 3.74
CA LYS A 35 -0.53 -22.78 4.98
C LYS A 35 1.00 -22.81 5.13
N LEU A 36 1.63 -21.69 4.77
CA LEU A 36 3.08 -21.49 4.90
C LEU A 36 3.40 -20.71 6.19
N CYS A 37 4.61 -20.93 6.71
CA CYS A 37 5.20 -20.01 7.69
C CYS A 37 5.39 -18.65 7.01
N TRP A 38 4.86 -17.59 7.63
CA TRP A 38 4.92 -16.24 7.09
C TRP A 38 5.88 -15.38 7.89
N GLU A 39 6.74 -14.67 7.17
CA GLU A 39 7.67 -13.69 7.71
C GLU A 39 7.48 -12.34 7.03
N TRP A 40 7.82 -11.27 7.73
CA TRP A 40 7.80 -9.93 7.17
C TRP A 40 8.88 -9.77 6.11
N CYS A 41 8.55 -9.16 4.98
CA CYS A 41 9.59 -8.71 4.07
C CYS A 41 10.45 -7.63 4.73
N VAL A 42 11.77 -7.73 4.51
CA VAL A 42 12.76 -6.83 5.14
C VAL A 42 12.41 -5.35 4.91
N PRO A 43 12.05 -4.89 3.68
CA PRO A 43 11.71 -3.49 3.48
C PRO A 43 10.52 -3.01 4.31
N HIS A 44 9.46 -3.82 4.41
CA HIS A 44 8.28 -3.44 5.16
C HIS A 44 8.53 -3.51 6.68
N PHE A 45 9.27 -4.51 7.14
CA PHE A 45 9.69 -4.59 8.54
C PHE A 45 10.52 -3.37 8.95
N THR A 46 11.52 -3.02 8.15
CA THR A 46 12.36 -1.83 8.41
C THR A 46 11.52 -0.56 8.39
N HIS A 47 10.65 -0.38 7.40
CA HIS A 47 9.76 0.78 7.34
C HIS A 47 8.86 0.90 8.58
N ALA A 48 8.23 -0.21 9.00
CA ALA A 48 7.39 -0.23 10.19
C ALA A 48 8.20 0.06 11.46
N ALA A 49 9.36 -0.59 11.63
CA ALA A 49 10.25 -0.38 12.76
C ALA A 49 10.73 1.08 12.84
N THR A 50 11.12 1.67 11.70
CA THR A 50 11.50 3.08 11.59
C THR A 50 10.34 3.98 12.04
N ARG A 51 9.13 3.78 11.51
CA ARG A 51 7.96 4.58 11.92
C ARG A 51 7.68 4.48 13.41
N THR A 52 7.74 3.27 13.96
CA THR A 52 7.56 3.03 15.40
C THR A 52 8.63 3.73 16.23
N ALA A 53 9.91 3.58 15.85
CA ALA A 53 11.04 4.20 16.56
C ALA A 53 10.94 5.73 16.56
N PHE A 54 10.52 6.32 15.44
CA PHE A 54 10.31 7.76 15.33
C PHE A 54 8.95 8.22 15.86
N GLY A 55 8.10 7.34 16.40
CA GLY A 55 6.79 7.72 16.93
C GLY A 55 5.80 8.25 15.88
N ILE A 56 6.02 7.93 14.60
CA ILE A 56 5.23 8.40 13.47
C ILE A 56 4.04 7.46 13.30
N VAL A 57 2.83 8.02 13.40
CA VAL A 57 1.59 7.27 13.21
C VAL A 57 0.67 8.05 12.26
N ALA A 58 -0.51 7.53 11.94
CA ALA A 58 -1.42 8.18 11.00
C ALA A 58 -2.06 9.46 11.59
N GLU A 59 -2.28 9.47 12.90
CA GLU A 59 -2.95 10.57 13.60
C GLU A 59 -2.02 11.26 14.58
N SER A 60 -2.07 12.59 14.64
CA SER A 60 -1.18 13.36 15.52
C SER A 60 -1.46 13.12 17.01
N GLY A 61 -2.70 12.77 17.39
CA GLY A 61 -3.08 12.52 18.79
C GLY A 61 -2.25 11.43 19.49
N PRO A 62 -2.17 10.20 18.95
CA PRO A 62 -1.36 9.13 19.51
C PRO A 62 0.14 9.22 19.16
N SER A 63 0.57 10.22 18.38
CA SER A 63 1.96 10.33 17.93
C SER A 63 2.89 10.75 19.06
N LYS A 64 4.06 10.08 19.16
CA LYS A 64 5.18 10.50 20.02
C LYS A 64 6.11 11.50 19.32
N ASN A 65 5.82 11.84 18.07
CA ASN A 65 6.55 12.79 17.24
C ASN A 65 5.56 13.57 16.36
N THR A 66 4.82 14.45 17.01
CA THR A 66 3.74 15.23 16.40
C THR A 66 4.26 16.11 15.26
N ALA A 67 5.43 16.72 15.41
CA ALA A 67 6.03 17.57 14.40
C ALA A 67 6.27 16.82 13.07
N MET A 68 6.86 15.62 13.12
CA MET A 68 7.09 14.82 11.91
C MET A 68 5.79 14.23 11.36
N THR A 69 4.88 13.81 12.23
CA THR A 69 3.56 13.31 11.82
C THR A 69 2.75 14.37 11.09
N ASP A 70 2.70 15.60 11.61
CA ASP A 70 2.01 16.73 10.96
C ASP A 70 2.67 17.15 9.65
N MET A 71 4.01 17.14 9.59
CA MET A 71 4.74 17.41 8.35
C MET A 71 4.36 16.40 7.26
N LEU A 72 4.37 15.11 7.58
CA LEU A 72 4.00 14.06 6.64
C LEU A 72 2.54 14.18 6.20
N ARG A 73 1.62 14.50 7.12
CA ARG A 73 0.22 14.74 6.78
C ARG A 73 0.05 15.86 5.76
N ARG A 74 0.74 17.00 5.96
CA ARG A 74 0.70 18.12 5.01
C ARG A 74 1.26 17.76 3.64
N ILE A 75 2.31 16.93 3.59
CA ILE A 75 2.86 16.42 2.33
C ILE A 75 1.82 15.56 1.61
N VAL A 76 1.17 14.63 2.32
CA VAL A 76 0.12 13.77 1.74
C VAL A 76 -1.05 14.61 1.23
N GLU A 77 -1.52 15.58 2.00
CA GLU A 77 -2.56 16.53 1.58
C GLU A 77 -2.14 17.27 0.30
N THR A 78 -0.92 17.78 0.24
CA THR A 78 -0.40 18.51 -0.92
C THR A 78 -0.31 17.63 -2.17
N VAL A 79 0.19 16.40 -2.04
CA VAL A 79 0.26 15.43 -3.15
C VAL A 79 -1.13 15.12 -3.66
N TYR A 80 -2.08 14.84 -2.76
CA TYR A 80 -3.47 14.55 -3.13
C TYR A 80 -4.10 15.72 -3.88
N GLN A 81 -3.96 16.95 -3.37
CA GLN A 81 -4.49 18.14 -4.02
C GLN A 81 -3.86 18.36 -5.40
N THR A 82 -2.55 18.17 -5.54
CA THR A 82 -1.85 18.37 -6.82
C THR A 82 -2.32 17.35 -7.86
N GLN A 83 -2.42 16.07 -7.50
CA GLN A 83 -2.93 15.03 -8.39
C GLN A 83 -4.40 15.27 -8.77
N HIS A 84 -5.23 15.69 -7.82
CA HIS A 84 -6.63 15.99 -8.09
C HIS A 84 -6.80 17.19 -9.04
N VAL A 85 -6.01 18.25 -8.85
CA VAL A 85 -6.03 19.42 -9.74
C VAL A 85 -5.53 19.06 -11.14
N GLU A 86 -4.53 18.21 -11.27
CA GLU A 86 -4.07 17.68 -12.56
C GLU A 86 -5.20 16.96 -13.29
N VAL A 87 -5.89 16.02 -12.62
CA VAL A 87 -7.03 15.27 -13.18
C VAL A 87 -8.21 16.19 -13.54
N LEU A 88 -8.50 17.22 -12.73
CA LEU A 88 -9.56 18.18 -13.03
C LEU A 88 -9.18 19.07 -14.22
N GLY A 89 -7.90 19.44 -14.32
CA GLY A 89 -7.36 20.22 -15.43
C GLY A 89 -7.43 19.47 -16.76
N THR A 90 -7.12 18.16 -16.75
CA THR A 90 -7.28 17.31 -17.94
C THR A 90 -8.75 17.19 -18.31
N LEU A 91 -9.64 16.99 -17.33
CA LEU A 91 -11.09 16.92 -17.57
C LEU A 91 -11.62 18.20 -18.21
N PHE A 92 -11.18 19.38 -17.76
CA PHE A 92 -11.60 20.66 -18.35
C PHE A 92 -11.16 20.79 -19.80
N SER A 93 -9.91 20.42 -20.11
CA SER A 93 -9.40 20.44 -21.49
C SER A 93 -10.18 19.49 -22.41
N GLU A 94 -10.51 18.29 -21.94
CA GLU A 94 -11.34 17.32 -22.67
C GLU A 94 -12.78 17.83 -22.88
N LEU A 95 -13.35 18.48 -21.87
CA LEU A 95 -14.69 19.08 -21.99
C LEU A 95 -14.71 20.21 -23.01
N CYS A 96 -13.67 21.05 -23.03
CA CYS A 96 -13.51 22.08 -24.04
C CYS A 96 -13.35 21.50 -25.45
N SER A 97 -12.58 20.41 -25.63
CA SER A 97 -12.41 19.80 -26.95
C SER A 97 -13.71 19.19 -27.50
N VAL A 98 -14.49 18.52 -26.65
CA VAL A 98 -15.82 17.99 -27.04
C VAL A 98 -16.77 19.13 -27.44
N MET A 99 -16.77 20.24 -26.70
CA MET A 99 -17.61 21.40 -27.03
C MET A 99 -17.19 22.09 -28.33
N THR A 100 -15.91 22.02 -28.71
CA THR A 100 -15.42 22.61 -29.97
C THR A 100 -15.60 21.71 -31.18
N ASP A 101 -15.69 20.38 -31.00
CA ASP A 101 -15.89 19.42 -32.09
C ASP A 101 -17.39 19.26 -32.50
N GLU A 102 -18.33 19.79 -31.71
CA GLU A 102 -19.76 19.83 -32.05
C GLU A 102 -20.20 21.11 -32.82
N MET A 103 -19.24 21.94 -33.26
CA MET A 103 -19.45 23.08 -34.18
C MET A 103 -18.90 22.79 -35.58
#